data_AF-A0A1H7CWQ5-F1
#
_entry.id   AF-A0A1H7CWQ5-F1
#
_cell.length_a   1.000
_cell.length_b   1.000
_cell.length_c   1.000
_cell.angle_alpha   90.00
_cell.angle_beta   90.00
_cell.angle_gamma   90.00
#
_symmetry.space_group_name_H-M   'P 1'
#
loop_
_entity.id
_entity.type
_entity.pdbx_description
1 polymer ?
#
loop_
_entity_poly.entity_id
_entity_poly.type
_entity_poly.pdbx_seq_one_letter_code
_entity_poly.pdbx_strand_id
1 'polypeptide(L)'
;MTATFTSREFNRDPGSIKRAALSGPVFITDRNKPSLVVMAIKDYERLAGRGMSLLDVLMPDDDQDFDFEPPKARLASRPAELD
;
A
#
# COMPACT_ATOMS: atom_id res chain seq x y z
N MET A 1 13.27 13.55 5.77
CA MET A 1 12.85 14.97 5.79
C MET A 1 11.65 15.10 4.87
N THR A 2 10.48 15.46 5.38
CA THR A 2 9.26 15.61 4.56
C THR A 2 9.29 16.94 3.82
N ALA A 3 9.25 16.92 2.48
CA ALA A 3 9.25 18.13 1.67
C ALA A 3 7.89 18.85 1.76
N THR A 4 7.93 20.18 1.77
CA THR A 4 6.73 21.03 1.82
C THR A 4 6.76 22.02 0.66
N PHE A 5 5.62 22.19 0.00
CA PHE A 5 5.43 23.06 -1.13
C PHE A 5 4.19 23.93 -0.92
N THR A 6 4.11 25.03 -1.63
CA THR A 6 2.93 25.90 -1.69
C THR A 6 1.96 25.43 -2.77
N SER A 7 0.69 25.79 -2.66
CA SER A 7 -0.29 25.57 -3.74
C SER A 7 0.15 26.18 -5.07
N ARG A 8 0.92 27.29 -5.03
CA ARG A 8 1.47 27.93 -6.24
C ARG A 8 2.55 27.08 -6.91
N GLU A 9 3.45 26.48 -6.13
CA GLU A 9 4.47 25.56 -6.64
C GLU A 9 3.84 24.29 -7.22
N PHE A 10 2.84 23.74 -6.52
CA PHE A 10 2.09 22.58 -6.99
C PHE A 10 1.42 22.82 -8.35
N ASN A 11 0.77 23.98 -8.53
CA ASN A 11 0.11 24.33 -9.78
C ASN A 11 1.08 24.68 -10.91
N ARG A 12 2.28 25.17 -10.59
CA ARG A 12 3.30 25.55 -11.57
C ARG A 12 4.01 24.32 -12.14
N ASP A 13 4.39 23.36 -11.28
CA ASP A 13 5.11 22.16 -11.70
C ASP A 13 4.63 20.92 -10.92
N PRO A 14 3.43 20.40 -11.24
CA PRO A 14 2.92 19.21 -10.57
C PRO A 14 3.79 17.96 -10.83
N GLY A 15 4.60 17.97 -11.89
CA GLY A 15 5.46 16.84 -12.27
C GLY A 15 6.64 16.63 -11.32
N SER A 16 7.31 17.70 -10.88
CA SER A 16 8.37 17.58 -9.86
C SER A 16 7.81 17.17 -8.50
N ILE A 17 6.63 17.69 -8.12
CA ILE A 17 5.98 17.32 -6.85
C ILE A 17 5.59 15.84 -6.84
N LYS A 18 5.00 15.33 -7.93
CA LYS A 18 4.69 13.90 -8.07
C LYS A 18 5.94 13.04 -7.93
N ARG A 19 7.06 13.43 -8.55
CA ARG A 19 8.34 12.71 -8.43
C ARG A 19 8.88 12.75 -7.00
N ALA A 20 8.81 13.90 -6.32
CA ALA A 20 9.19 14.01 -4.91
C ALA A 20 8.32 13.10 -4.02
N ALA A 21 7.03 13.01 -4.31
CA ALA A 21 6.07 12.17 -3.60
C ALA A 21 6.33 10.66 -3.72
N LEU A 22 7.10 10.22 -4.73
CA LEU A 22 7.53 8.82 -4.85
C LEU A 22 8.58 8.42 -3.82
N SER A 23 9.33 9.39 -3.30
CA SER A 23 10.32 9.18 -2.23
C SER A 23 9.70 9.25 -0.82
N GLY A 24 8.42 9.64 -0.72
CA GLY A 24 7.68 9.76 0.53
C GLY A 24 6.67 10.92 0.49
N PRO A 25 5.79 11.03 1.49
CA PRO A 25 4.76 12.06 1.53
C PRO A 25 5.33 13.48 1.52
N VAL A 26 4.67 14.35 0.75
CA VAL A 26 4.95 15.78 0.69
C VAL A 26 3.70 16.58 1.04
N PHE A 27 3.89 17.73 1.68
CA PHE A 27 2.79 18.60 2.11
C PHE A 27 2.62 19.76 1.14
N ILE A 28 1.39 20.08 0.80
CA ILE A 28 1.03 21.30 0.07
C ILE A 28 0.37 22.26 1.05
N THR A 29 0.78 23.53 1.00
CA THR A 29 0.29 24.58 1.90
C THR A 29 -0.53 25.62 1.16
N ASP A 30 -1.61 26.07 1.80
CA ASP A 30 -2.32 27.30 1.46
C ASP A 30 -2.21 28.28 2.63
N ARG A 31 -1.88 29.55 2.34
CA ARG A 31 -1.64 30.60 3.36
C ARG A 31 -0.79 30.11 4.56
N ASN A 32 0.31 29.42 4.27
CA ASN A 32 1.25 28.83 5.25
C ASN A 32 0.66 27.72 6.16
N LYS A 33 -0.47 27.13 5.79
CA LYS A 33 -1.08 26.00 6.49
C LYS A 33 -1.14 24.79 5.58
N PRO A 34 -0.70 23.59 6.01
CA PRO A 34 -0.91 22.37 5.24
C PRO A 34 -2.38 22.18 4.90
N SER A 35 -2.67 21.96 3.63
CA SER A 35 -4.02 21.80 3.09
C SER A 35 -4.19 20.48 2.34
N LEU A 36 -3.10 19.92 1.82
CA LEU A 36 -3.11 18.64 1.10
C LEU A 36 -1.81 17.87 1.37
N VAL A 37 -1.88 16.55 1.31
CA VAL A 37 -0.71 15.65 1.28
C VAL A 37 -0.72 14.90 -0.05
N VAL A 38 0.44 14.82 -0.70
CA VAL A 38 0.65 14.03 -1.92
C VAL A 38 1.63 12.91 -1.61
N MET A 39 1.30 11.68 -2.01
CA MET A 39 2.12 10.47 -1.79
C MET A 39 1.84 9.44 -2.88
N ALA A 40 2.70 8.43 -3.01
CA ALA A 40 2.44 7.28 -3.86
C ALA A 40 1.19 6.51 -3.38
N ILE A 41 0.41 5.98 -4.33
CA ILE A 41 -0.84 5.26 -4.00
C ILE A 41 -0.58 4.05 -3.09
N LYS A 42 0.51 3.31 -3.29
CA LYS A 42 0.91 2.17 -2.45
C LYS A 42 1.11 2.56 -0.98
N ASP A 43 1.64 3.77 -0.73
CA ASP A 43 1.91 4.23 0.63
C ASP A 43 0.61 4.68 1.30
N TYR A 44 -0.32 5.26 0.54
CA TYR A 44 -1.67 5.54 1.00
C TYR A 44 -2.42 4.25 1.36
N GLU A 45 -2.38 3.22 0.51
CA GLU A 45 -3.06 1.94 0.75
C GLU A 45 -2.53 1.25 2.02
N ARG A 46 -1.20 1.24 2.19
CA ARG A 46 -0.56 0.75 3.41
C ARG A 46 -1.01 1.52 4.65
N LEU A 47 -1.06 2.86 4.58
CA LEU A 47 -1.50 3.72 5.69
C LEU A 47 -2.98 3.52 6.01
N ALA A 48 -3.82 3.40 4.99
CA ALA A 48 -5.28 3.27 5.11
C ALA A 48 -5.72 1.91 5.64
N GLY A 49 -4.80 1.03 6.05
CA GLY A 49 -5.11 -0.32 6.50
C GLY A 49 -5.65 -1.21 5.39
N ARG A 50 -5.61 -0.76 4.13
CA ARG A 50 -5.83 -1.59 2.94
C ARG A 50 -4.54 -2.31 2.59
N GLY A 51 -3.93 -2.96 3.59
CA GLY A 51 -2.85 -3.90 3.34
C GLY A 51 -3.33 -4.97 2.36
N MET A 52 -2.38 -5.56 1.63
CA MET A 52 -2.66 -6.71 0.77
C MET A 52 -3.42 -7.76 1.60
N SER A 53 -4.56 -8.21 1.08
CA SER A 53 -5.27 -9.33 1.66
C SER A 53 -4.37 -10.58 1.61
N LEU A 54 -4.65 -11.57 2.45
CA LEU A 54 -3.93 -12.85 2.35
C LEU A 54 -4.02 -13.44 0.93
N LEU A 55 -5.14 -13.20 0.24
CA LEU A 55 -5.32 -13.59 -1.15
C LEU A 55 -4.34 -12.84 -2.09
N ASP A 56 -4.23 -11.52 -1.95
CA ASP A 56 -3.32 -10.70 -2.77
C ASP A 56 -1.85 -11.09 -2.59
N VAL A 57 -1.48 -11.62 -1.41
CA VAL A 57 -0.10 -12.07 -1.12
C VAL A 57 0.16 -13.48 -1.65
N LEU A 58 -0.84 -14.36 -1.59
CA LEU A 58 -0.69 -15.77 -1.97
C LEU A 58 -0.99 -16.04 -3.44
N MET A 59 -1.69 -15.14 -4.13
CA MET A 59 -1.95 -15.28 -5.56
C MET A 59 -0.66 -15.04 -6.36
N PRO A 60 -0.27 -15.97 -7.24
CA PRO A 60 0.73 -15.71 -8.25
C PRO A 60 0.29 -14.58 -9.18
N ASP A 61 1.24 -13.79 -9.68
CA ASP A 61 0.97 -12.71 -10.65
C ASP A 61 0.49 -13.25 -12.01
N ASP A 62 0.91 -14.47 -12.38
CA ASP A 62 0.61 -15.14 -13.64
C ASP A 62 -0.10 -16.48 -13.40
N ASP A 63 -0.91 -16.90 -14.37
CA ASP A 63 -1.55 -18.22 -14.37
C ASP A 63 -0.48 -19.33 -14.26
N GLN A 64 -0.55 -20.11 -13.19
CA GLN A 64 0.37 -21.23 -12.96
C GLN A 64 -0.28 -22.53 -13.43
N ASP A 65 0.21 -23.09 -14.54
CA ASP A 65 -0.17 -24.42 -15.01
C ASP A 65 0.90 -25.43 -14.56
N PHE A 66 0.68 -26.05 -13.40
CA PHE A 66 1.53 -27.10 -12.87
C PHE A 66 0.69 -28.27 -12.38
N ASP A 67 1.21 -29.48 -12.56
CA ASP A 67 0.55 -30.71 -12.14
C ASP A 67 0.65 -30.87 -10.62
N PHE A 68 -0.30 -30.24 -9.91
CA PHE A 68 -0.37 -30.26 -8.46
C PHE A 68 -1.12 -31.51 -7.99
N GLU A 69 -0.38 -32.53 -7.57
CA GLU A 69 -0.92 -33.69 -6.87
C GLU A 69 -0.66 -33.59 -5.35
N PRO A 70 -1.47 -32.85 -4.58
CA PRO A 70 -1.27 -32.74 -3.14
C PRO A 70 -1.44 -34.11 -2.47
N PRO A 71 -0.58 -34.46 -1.51
CA PRO A 71 -0.75 -35.69 -0.75
C PRO A 71 -2.06 -35.63 0.06
N LYS A 72 -2.71 -36.78 0.24
CA LYS A 72 -3.91 -36.87 1.08
C LYS A 72 -3.56 -36.47 2.52
N ALA A 73 -4.16 -35.39 3.01
CA ALA A 73 -4.00 -34.97 4.39
C ALA A 73 -4.59 -36.04 5.33
N ARG A 74 -3.78 -36.54 6.26
CA ARG A 74 -4.26 -37.36 7.40
C ARG A 74 -4.63 -36.41 8.53
N LEU A 75 -5.89 -36.02 8.57
CA LEU A 75 -6.41 -35.16 9.63
C LEU A 75 -6.81 -36.03 10.83
N ALA A 76 -6.15 -35.82 11.96
CA ALA A 76 -6.62 -36.33 13.24
C ALA A 76 -7.33 -35.20 13.97
N SER A 77 -8.61 -35.39 14.31
CA SER A 77 -9.30 -34.46 15.19
C SER A 77 -8.81 -34.66 16.61
N ARG A 78 -8.42 -33.56 17.27
CA ARG A 78 -8.28 -33.52 18.73
C ARG A 78 -9.42 -32.68 19.29
N PRO A 79 -9.99 -33.04 20.45
CA PRO A 79 -10.94 -32.18 21.13
C PRO A 79 -10.29 -30.81 21.42
N ALA A 80 -11.06 -29.74 21.30
CA ALA A 80 -10.64 -28.45 21.83
C ALA A 80 -10.71 -28.50 23.36
N GLU A 81 -9.65 -28.09 24.04
CA GLU A 81 -9.70 -27.79 25.46
C GLU A 81 -10.40 -26.44 25.60
N LEU A 82 -11.56 -26.46 26.25
CA LEU A 82 -12.37 -25.27 26.54
C LEU A 82 -12.51 -25.23 28.06
N ASP A 83 -11.72 -24.38 28.71
CA ASP A 83 -11.92 -23.99 30.11
C ASP A 83 -12.96 -22.86 30.21
#